data_AF-U2T5D2-F1
#
_entry.id   AF-U2T5D2-F1
#
_cell.length_a   1.000
_cell.length_b   1.000
_cell.length_c   1.000
_cell.angle_alpha   90.00
_cell.angle_beta   90.00
_cell.angle_gamma   90.00
#
_symmetry.space_group_name_H-M   'P 1'
#
loop_
_entity.id
_entity.type
_entity.pdbx_description
1 polymer ?
#
loop_
_entity_poly.entity_id
_entity_poly.type
_entity_poly.pdbx_seq_one_letter_code
_entity_poly.pdbx_strand_id
1 'polypeptide(L)'
;MSDAMTGAIADRLLPRPRRVEELPGEFVLDAGTTVVADTTGAPIAAWLRAQLAAATGLPLASASMGGGGAGAITLAADPSLADEEYRLTVEPDGVRIRGGSAAALAHGAQAFLQLLPPAVHRRGALDGVR
;
A
#
# COMPACT_ATOMS: atom_id res chain seq x y z
N MET A 1 -22.32 -8.45 11.92
CA MET A 1 -22.26 -7.68 10.65
C MET A 1 -20.83 -7.48 10.14
N SER A 2 -19.79 -7.45 10.99
CA SER A 2 -18.39 -7.21 10.59
C SER A 2 -17.76 -8.30 9.71
N ASP A 3 -18.07 -9.58 9.94
CA ASP A 3 -17.43 -10.71 9.22
C ASP A 3 -17.75 -10.73 7.72
N ALA A 4 -18.95 -10.25 7.34
CA ALA A 4 -19.38 -10.17 5.95
C ALA A 4 -18.69 -9.04 5.17
N MET A 5 -18.33 -7.93 5.84
CA MET A 5 -17.62 -6.81 5.21
C MET A 5 -16.14 -7.14 5.04
N THR A 6 -15.55 -7.83 6.02
CA THR A 6 -14.17 -8.34 5.97
C THR A 6 -13.97 -9.39 4.89
N GLY A 7 -14.97 -10.26 4.64
CA GLY A 7 -14.96 -11.18 3.49
C GLY A 7 -14.97 -10.44 2.14
N ALA A 8 -15.75 -9.37 2.02
CA ALA A 8 -15.88 -8.60 0.77
C ALA A 8 -14.60 -7.82 0.40
N ILE A 9 -13.81 -7.36 1.38
CA ILE A 9 -12.48 -6.77 1.11
C ILE A 9 -11.46 -7.84 0.72
N ALA A 10 -11.43 -9.00 1.40
CA ALA A 10 -10.52 -10.08 1.05
C ALA A 10 -10.71 -10.56 -0.40
N ASP A 11 -11.96 -10.63 -0.88
CA ASP A 11 -12.29 -11.09 -2.23
C ASP A 11 -11.96 -10.10 -3.35
N ARG A 12 -11.71 -8.82 -3.01
CA ARG A 12 -11.31 -7.77 -3.96
C ARG A 12 -9.80 -7.59 -4.03
N LEU A 13 -9.06 -8.15 -3.09
CA LEU A 13 -7.61 -8.02 -3.03
C LEU A 13 -6.93 -9.14 -3.82
N LEU A 14 -5.95 -8.75 -4.62
CA LEU A 14 -5.16 -9.65 -5.46
C LEU A 14 -3.66 -9.35 -5.28
N PRO A 15 -2.84 -10.37 -4.94
CA PRO A 15 -3.23 -11.75 -4.59
C PRO A 15 -4.10 -11.82 -3.33
N ARG A 16 -5.04 -12.79 -3.29
CA ARG A 16 -6.02 -12.92 -2.20
C ARG A 16 -5.29 -13.09 -0.86
N PRO A 17 -5.46 -12.19 0.12
CA PRO A 17 -4.84 -12.32 1.42
C PRO A 17 -5.41 -13.55 2.15
N ARG A 18 -4.56 -14.21 2.92
CA ARG A 18 -4.98 -15.37 3.75
C ARG A 18 -5.87 -14.96 4.93
N ARG A 19 -5.70 -13.73 5.42
CA ARG A 19 -6.43 -13.17 6.56
C ARG A 19 -6.58 -11.67 6.34
N VAL A 20 -7.77 -11.16 6.66
CA VAL A 20 -8.05 -9.72 6.75
C VAL A 20 -8.68 -9.44 8.11
N GLU A 21 -8.31 -8.32 8.71
CA GLU A 21 -8.87 -7.83 9.95
C GLU A 21 -9.07 -6.33 9.81
N GLU A 22 -10.27 -5.84 10.09
CA GLU A 22 -10.58 -4.42 10.09
C GLU A 22 -10.15 -3.80 11.42
N LEU A 23 -9.33 -2.75 11.34
CA LEU A 23 -8.92 -1.95 12.49
C LEU A 23 -9.73 -0.65 12.53
N PRO A 24 -9.98 -0.07 13.71
CA PRO A 24 -10.63 1.23 13.82
C PRO A 24 -9.72 2.35 13.31
N GLY A 25 -10.34 3.37 12.72
CA GLY A 25 -9.64 4.55 12.20
C GLY A 25 -9.40 4.50 10.70
N GLU A 26 -8.74 5.53 10.19
CA GLU A 26 -8.41 5.66 8.77
C GLU A 26 -7.05 6.33 8.62
N PHE A 27 -6.35 5.98 7.54
CA PHE A 27 -5.13 6.64 7.13
C PHE A 27 -5.41 7.63 6.00
N VAL A 28 -4.98 8.88 6.17
CA VAL A 28 -5.17 9.93 5.16
C VAL A 28 -3.85 10.19 4.45
N LEU A 29 -3.85 9.99 3.13
CA LEU A 29 -2.74 10.39 2.26
C LEU A 29 -2.76 11.92 2.08
N ASP A 30 -1.65 12.58 2.40
CA ASP A 30 -1.51 14.03 2.31
C ASP A 30 -0.15 14.46 1.75
N ALA A 31 0.10 15.77 1.69
CA ALA A 31 1.34 16.33 1.16
C ALA A 31 2.58 16.03 2.05
N GLY A 32 2.39 15.67 3.31
CA GLY A 32 3.44 15.29 4.25
C GLY A 32 3.77 13.80 4.22
N THR A 33 2.92 12.98 3.60
CA THR A 33 3.12 11.54 3.48
C THR A 33 4.43 11.24 2.75
N THR A 34 5.27 10.39 3.36
CA THR A 34 6.54 9.92 2.79
C THR A 34 6.48 8.42 2.51
N VAL A 35 7.29 7.95 1.57
CA VAL A 35 7.48 6.52 1.32
C VAL A 35 8.91 6.15 1.64
N VAL A 36 9.06 5.17 2.53
CA VAL A 36 10.32 4.75 3.13
C VAL A 36 10.51 3.27 2.89
N ALA A 37 11.73 2.85 2.58
CA ALA A 37 12.02 1.44 2.41
C ALA A 37 13.44 1.04 2.79
N ASP A 38 13.59 -0.22 3.19
CA ASP A 38 14.90 -0.87 3.26
C ASP A 38 15.43 -1.20 1.85
N THR A 39 16.63 -1.78 1.78
CA THR A 39 17.27 -2.13 0.52
C THR A 39 16.42 -3.06 -0.35
N THR A 40 15.72 -4.02 0.27
CA THR A 40 14.85 -4.99 -0.44
C THR A 40 13.62 -4.30 -1.00
N GLY A 41 13.01 -3.39 -0.25
CA GLY A 41 11.80 -2.67 -0.62
C GLY A 41 12.03 -1.47 -1.54
N ALA A 42 13.25 -0.96 -1.66
CA ALA A 42 13.54 0.29 -2.39
C ALA A 42 12.99 0.33 -3.84
N PRO A 43 13.12 -0.71 -4.68
CA PRO A 43 12.52 -0.72 -6.02
C PRO A 43 10.99 -0.66 -5.99
N ILE A 44 10.37 -1.37 -5.03
CA ILE A 44 8.90 -1.43 -4.86
C ILE A 44 8.39 -0.09 -4.35
N ALA A 45 9.11 0.56 -3.43
CA ALA A 45 8.77 1.88 -2.92
C ALA A 45 8.79 2.95 -4.01
N ALA A 46 9.79 2.92 -4.89
CA ALA A 46 9.86 3.82 -6.04
C ALA A 46 8.67 3.62 -7.00
N TRP A 47 8.33 2.36 -7.28
CA TRP A 47 7.16 2.01 -8.10
C TRP A 47 5.84 2.46 -7.44
N LEU A 48 5.65 2.14 -6.14
CA LEU A 48 4.44 2.48 -5.39
C LEU A 48 4.23 3.99 -5.35
N ARG A 49 5.30 4.75 -5.10
CA ARG A 49 5.29 6.22 -5.19
C ARG A 49 4.79 6.71 -6.53
N ALA A 50 5.30 6.15 -7.64
CA ALA A 50 4.89 6.58 -8.98
C ALA A 50 3.39 6.32 -9.21
N GLN A 51 2.87 5.17 -8.76
CA GLN A 51 1.45 4.86 -8.86
C GLN A 51 0.59 5.83 -8.04
N LEU A 52 0.95 6.04 -6.77
CA LEU A 52 0.22 6.92 -5.87
C LEU A 52 0.28 8.38 -6.34
N ALA A 53 1.44 8.87 -6.79
CA ALA A 53 1.59 10.22 -7.30
C ALA A 53 0.73 10.45 -8.56
N ALA A 54 0.72 9.49 -9.49
CA ALA A 54 -0.12 9.56 -10.68
C ALA A 54 -1.63 9.60 -10.34
N ALA A 55 -2.01 8.96 -9.24
CA ALA A 55 -3.41 8.79 -8.86
C ALA A 55 -3.94 9.88 -7.93
N THR A 56 -3.05 10.56 -7.19
CA THR A 56 -3.41 11.54 -6.15
C THR A 56 -2.85 12.95 -6.39
N GLY A 57 -1.83 13.09 -7.25
CA GLY A 57 -1.10 14.35 -7.42
C GLY A 57 -0.18 14.71 -6.25
N LEU A 58 -0.04 13.85 -5.24
CA LEU A 58 0.79 14.09 -4.07
C LEU A 58 2.29 13.89 -4.36
N PRO A 59 3.19 14.64 -3.69
CA PRO A 59 4.63 14.57 -3.92
C PRO A 59 5.26 13.25 -3.45
N LEU A 60 4.76 12.71 -2.33
CA LEU A 60 5.15 11.43 -1.73
C LEU A 60 6.67 11.26 -1.63
N ALA A 61 7.32 12.15 -0.88
CA ALA A 61 8.78 12.21 -0.82
C ALA A 61 9.42 10.88 -0.36
N SER A 62 10.66 10.64 -0.77
CA SER A 62 11.43 9.45 -0.38
C SER A 62 12.20 9.85 0.85
N ALA A 63 12.22 8.98 1.85
CA ALA A 63 13.13 9.10 2.98
C ALA A 63 13.82 7.76 3.23
N SER A 64 14.97 7.82 3.89
CA SER A 64 15.68 6.63 4.37
C SER A 64 14.94 6.00 5.54
N MET A 65 15.15 4.70 5.77
CA MET A 65 14.65 4.00 6.97
C MET A 65 15.01 4.79 8.25
N GLY A 66 14.02 4.96 9.13
CA GLY A 66 14.15 5.77 10.35
C GLY A 66 14.05 7.29 10.15
N GLY A 67 13.99 7.77 8.90
CA GLY A 67 13.76 9.17 8.55
C GLY A 67 12.32 9.52 8.20
N GLY A 68 11.43 8.53 8.10
CA GLY A 68 9.99 8.76 7.95
C GLY A 68 9.38 9.26 9.26
N GLY A 69 8.66 10.38 9.20
CA GLY A 69 7.85 10.86 10.33
C GLY A 69 6.55 10.07 10.49
N ALA A 70 5.68 10.53 11.39
CA ALA A 70 4.30 10.04 11.46
C ALA A 70 3.63 10.16 10.07
N GLY A 71 2.82 9.18 9.70
CA GLY A 71 2.13 9.11 8.42
C GLY A 71 2.98 8.56 7.27
N ALA A 72 4.08 7.87 7.55
CA ALA A 72 4.91 7.24 6.52
C ALA A 72 4.32 5.92 6.00
N ILE A 73 4.56 5.63 4.72
CA ILE A 73 4.37 4.31 4.11
C ILE A 73 5.72 3.60 4.13
N THR A 74 5.84 2.53 4.90
CA THR A 74 7.09 1.80 5.10
C THR A 74 7.05 0.43 4.42
N LEU A 75 8.05 0.14 3.58
CA LEU A 75 8.25 -1.17 2.95
C LEU A 75 9.55 -1.80 3.44
N ALA A 76 9.48 -2.98 4.05
CA ALA A 76 10.70 -3.63 4.52
C ALA A 76 10.58 -5.14 4.58
N ALA A 77 11.67 -5.83 4.28
CA ALA A 77 11.78 -7.27 4.41
C ALA A 77 11.55 -7.70 5.86
N ASP A 78 10.94 -8.86 6.02
CA ASP A 78 10.76 -9.52 7.31
C ASP A 78 11.15 -11.00 7.15
N PRO A 79 12.33 -11.42 7.66
CA PRO A 79 12.83 -12.77 7.48
C PRO A 79 12.02 -13.82 8.24
N SER A 80 11.06 -13.42 9.08
CA SER A 80 10.13 -14.35 9.74
C SER A 80 8.96 -14.76 8.86
N LEU A 81 8.73 -14.08 7.73
CA LEU A 81 7.68 -14.39 6.76
C LEU A 81 8.22 -15.31 5.65
N ALA A 82 7.36 -16.16 5.11
CA ALA A 82 7.70 -16.95 3.92
C ALA A 82 7.92 -16.06 2.69
N ASP A 83 8.62 -16.57 1.67
CA ASP A 83 9.01 -15.81 0.47
C ASP A 83 7.85 -15.09 -0.23
N GLU A 84 6.66 -15.68 -0.27
CA GLU A 84 5.46 -15.09 -0.89
C GLU A 84 4.52 -14.43 0.14
N GLU A 85 4.83 -14.53 1.42
CA GLU A 85 4.00 -14.01 2.50
C GLU A 85 4.27 -12.53 2.72
N TYR A 86 3.19 -11.75 2.74
CA TYR A 86 3.21 -10.33 3.06
C TYR A 86 2.25 -10.01 4.21
N ARG A 87 2.55 -8.91 4.91
CA ARG A 87 1.67 -8.28 5.88
C ARG A 87 1.49 -6.81 5.51
N LEU A 88 0.25 -6.43 5.28
CA LEU A 88 -0.17 -5.04 5.11
C LEU A 88 -0.90 -4.60 6.39
N THR A 89 -0.48 -3.48 6.97
CA THR A 89 -1.14 -2.85 8.10
C THR A 89 -1.36 -1.39 7.78
N VAL A 90 -2.60 -0.93 7.91
CA VAL A 90 -3.02 0.45 7.68
C VAL A 90 -3.59 0.98 8.98
N GLU A 91 -2.96 2.00 9.54
CA GLU A 91 -3.32 2.63 10.81
C GLU A 91 -3.30 4.16 10.63
N PRO A 92 -3.95 4.93 11.54
CA PRO A 92 -3.99 6.38 11.42
C PRO A 92 -2.61 7.06 11.39
N ASP A 93 -1.59 6.43 11.95
CA ASP A 93 -0.22 6.94 12.02
C ASP A 93 0.68 6.42 10.88
N GLY A 94 0.17 5.61 9.95
CA GLY A 94 0.91 5.20 8.76
C GLY A 94 0.51 3.86 8.16
N VAL A 95 1.29 3.46 7.15
CA VAL A 95 1.12 2.18 6.45
C VAL A 95 2.40 1.37 6.56
N ARG A 96 2.28 0.10 6.92
CA ARG A 96 3.41 -0.83 7.02
C ARG A 96 3.17 -2.02 6.10
N ILE A 97 4.10 -2.22 5.16
CA ILE A 97 4.15 -3.37 4.25
C ILE A 97 5.40 -4.17 4.58
N ARG A 98 5.21 -5.39 5.08
CA ARG A 98 6.28 -6.36 5.34
C ARG A 98 6.14 -7.54 4.40
N GLY A 99 7.25 -8.14 4.00
CA GLY A 99 7.24 -9.33 3.14
C GLY A 99 8.50 -10.17 3.29
N GLY A 100 8.39 -11.48 3.11
CA GLY A 100 9.55 -12.38 3.15
C GLY A 100 10.52 -12.19 1.99
N SER A 101 10.05 -11.60 0.88
CA SER A 101 10.86 -11.26 -0.29
C SER A 101 10.42 -9.95 -0.94
N ALA A 102 11.19 -9.48 -1.93
CA ALA A 102 10.81 -8.37 -2.79
C ALA A 102 9.48 -8.62 -3.53
N ALA A 103 9.18 -9.87 -3.91
CA ALA A 103 7.91 -10.23 -4.56
C ALA A 103 6.73 -10.12 -3.58
N ALA A 104 6.89 -10.60 -2.35
CA ALA A 104 5.90 -10.41 -1.29
C ALA A 104 5.63 -8.92 -1.00
N LEU A 105 6.68 -8.09 -0.95
CA LEU A 105 6.52 -6.64 -0.80
C LEU A 105 5.72 -6.02 -1.96
N ALA A 106 5.96 -6.46 -3.20
CA ALA A 106 5.19 -6.03 -4.35
C ALA A 106 3.71 -6.44 -4.25
N HIS A 107 3.42 -7.64 -3.74
CA HIS A 107 2.04 -8.07 -3.47
C HIS A 107 1.36 -7.22 -2.41
N GLY A 108 2.04 -6.92 -1.30
CA GLY A 108 1.51 -6.03 -0.27
C GLY A 108 1.27 -4.61 -0.76
N ALA A 109 2.18 -4.07 -1.60
CA ALA A 109 2.01 -2.75 -2.20
C ALA A 109 0.85 -2.71 -3.21
N GLN A 110 0.67 -3.76 -4.00
CA GLN A 110 -0.47 -3.89 -4.91
C GLN A 110 -1.80 -3.99 -4.14
N ALA A 111 -1.84 -4.78 -3.05
CA ALA A 111 -3.00 -4.86 -2.18
C ALA A 111 -3.33 -3.49 -1.57
N PHE A 112 -2.33 -2.71 -1.16
CA PHE A 112 -2.56 -1.35 -0.66
C PHE A 112 -3.17 -0.43 -1.72
N LEU A 113 -2.68 -0.47 -2.97
CA LEU A 113 -3.28 0.31 -4.06
C LEU A 113 -4.75 -0.03 -4.30
N GLN A 114 -5.15 -1.29 -4.13
CA GLN A 114 -6.54 -1.74 -4.29
C GLN A 114 -7.46 -1.32 -3.15
N LEU A 115 -6.91 -0.94 -1.99
CA LEU A 115 -7.67 -0.37 -0.88
C LEU A 115 -7.98 1.12 -1.08
N LEU A 116 -7.32 1.79 -2.02
CA LEU A 116 -7.57 3.20 -2.29
C LEU A 116 -9.00 3.39 -2.84
N PRO A 117 -9.65 4.53 -2.54
CA PRO A 117 -11.00 4.79 -3.03
C PRO A 117 -11.05 4.69 -4.57
N PRO A 118 -12.14 4.18 -5.17
CA PRO A 118 -12.25 4.03 -6.63
C PRO A 118 -11.99 5.32 -7.43
N ALA A 119 -12.21 6.49 -6.81
CA ALA A 119 -11.89 7.79 -7.40
C ALA A 119 -10.40 7.93 -7.78
N VAL A 120 -9.51 7.27 -7.04
CA VAL A 120 -8.05 7.25 -7.27
C VAL A 120 -7.69 6.42 -8.52
N HIS A 121 -8.56 5.48 -8.93
CA HIS A 121 -8.35 4.67 -10.15
C HIS A 121 -8.94 5.29 -11.42
N ARG A 122 -9.64 6.44 -11.32
CA ARG A 122 -10.28 7.07 -12.48
C ARG A 122 -9.25 7.88 -13.29
N ARG A 123 -8.77 7.33 -14.40
CA ARG A 123 -8.10 8.11 -15.46
C ARG A 123 -9.15 8.88 -16.27
N GLY A 124 -9.12 10.21 -16.26
CA GLY A 124 -9.65 11.03 -17.37
C GLY A 124 -8.54 11.20 -18.41
N ALA A 125 -8.74 11.12 -19.73
CA ALA A 125 -9.96 11.13 -20.54
C ALA A 125 -9.88 10.06 -21.65
N LEU A 126 -11.03 9.51 -22.05
CA LEU A 126 -11.20 9.02 -23.42
C LEU A 126 -12.19 9.97 -24.10
N ASP A 127 -11.67 11.09 -24.62
CA ASP A 127 -12.32 11.76 -25.73
C ASP A 127 -12.26 10.81 -26.93
N GLY A 128 -13.44 10.42 -27.42
CA GLY A 128 -13.64 9.86 -28.74
C GLY A 128 -13.10 8.45 -28.97
N VAL A 129 -13.93 7.45 -28.69
CA VAL A 129 -13.94 6.23 -29.52
C VAL A 129 -15.40 6.01 -29.95
N ARG A 130 -15.63 6.19 -31.25
CA ARG A 130 -16.85 5.75 -31.93
C ARG A 130 -16.78 4.25 -32.18
#